data_AF-A0A5B0QC93-F1
#
_entry.id   AF-A0A5B0QC93-F1
#
_cell.length_a   1.000
_cell.length_b   1.000
_cell.length_c   1.000
_cell.angle_alpha   90.00
_cell.angle_beta   90.00
_cell.angle_gamma   90.00
#
_symmetry.space_group_name_H-M   'P 1'
#
loop_
_entity.id
_entity.type
_entity.pdbx_description
1 polymer ?
#
loop_
_entity_poly.entity_id
_entity_poly.type
_entity_poly.pdbx_seq_one_letter_code
_entity_poly.pdbx_strand_id
1 'polypeptide(L)'
;MLIKKELCFLAIPCLISAQSVKIQPQIEAQECTHQFRIPAFGDFPCPDVFNCNDGHPHVCNHQRDGSSQRCTNCDDDDEIQFNQDCPHDPHPMRSCPWAQ
;
A
#
# COMPACT_ATOMS: atom_id res chain seq x y z
N MET A 1 -30.81 32.19 49.49
CA MET A 1 -30.13 32.52 48.21
C MET A 1 -28.64 32.25 48.34
N LEU A 2 -28.13 31.28 47.60
CA LEU A 2 -26.74 31.22 47.13
C LEU A 2 -26.70 30.12 46.05
N ILE A 3 -26.78 30.59 44.80
CA ILE A 3 -26.61 29.82 43.58
C ILE A 3 -25.12 29.47 43.46
N LYS A 4 -24.79 28.21 43.13
CA LYS A 4 -23.56 27.83 42.38
C LYS A 4 -23.67 26.35 42.01
N LYS A 5 -24.26 26.05 40.85
CA LYS A 5 -23.58 25.80 39.56
C LYS A 5 -22.79 24.49 39.57
N GLU A 6 -23.52 23.43 39.25
CA GLU A 6 -23.17 22.33 38.35
C GLU A 6 -21.84 22.54 37.59
N LEU A 7 -20.90 21.61 37.78
CA LEU A 7 -19.79 21.37 36.86
C LEU A 7 -19.73 19.87 36.61
N CYS A 8 -20.64 19.40 35.75
CA CYS A 8 -20.51 18.12 35.08
C CYS A 8 -19.20 18.13 34.27
N PHE A 9 -18.20 17.42 34.77
CA PHE A 9 -16.99 17.12 34.01
C PHE A 9 -17.37 16.13 32.91
N LEU A 10 -17.85 16.64 31.78
CA LEU A 10 -17.91 15.90 30.53
C LEU A 10 -16.46 15.73 30.05
N ALA A 11 -15.84 14.64 30.48
CA ALA A 11 -14.63 14.14 29.85
C ALA A 11 -14.99 13.79 28.40
N ILE A 12 -14.62 14.66 27.47
CA ILE A 12 -14.73 14.40 26.04
C ILE A 12 -13.68 13.31 25.75
N PRO A 13 -14.06 12.08 25.36
CA PRO A 13 -13.10 11.20 24.73
C PRO A 13 -12.74 11.86 23.40
N CYS A 14 -11.53 12.41 23.30
CA CYS A 14 -10.93 12.72 22.02
C CYS A 14 -10.83 11.38 21.28
N LEU A 15 -11.87 11.06 20.50
CA LEU A 15 -11.78 10.09 19.43
C LEU A 15 -10.74 10.66 18.49
N ILE A 16 -9.49 10.24 18.68
CA ILE A 16 -8.44 10.39 17.67
C ILE A 16 -9.00 9.62 16.49
N SER A 17 -9.58 10.34 15.55
CA SER A 17 -9.88 9.83 14.23
C SER A 17 -8.51 9.45 13.66
N ALA A 18 -8.13 8.18 13.84
CA ALA A 18 -7.19 7.56 12.94
C ALA A 18 -7.86 7.67 11.58
N GLN A 19 -7.52 8.74 10.85
CA GLN A 19 -7.79 8.78 9.43
C GLN A 19 -7.04 7.57 8.91
N SER A 20 -7.77 6.49 8.66
CA SER A 20 -7.30 5.43 7.78
C SER A 20 -6.97 6.18 6.50
N VAL A 21 -5.70 6.51 6.31
CA VAL A 21 -5.20 6.92 5.02
C VAL A 21 -5.61 5.78 4.14
N LYS A 22 -6.60 6.04 3.29
CA LYS A 22 -6.82 5.21 2.11
C LYS A 22 -5.53 5.38 1.33
N ILE A 23 -4.54 4.55 1.66
CA ILE A 23 -3.72 3.93 0.61
C ILE A 23 -4.80 3.52 -0.37
N GLN A 24 -4.85 4.18 -1.54
CA GLN A 24 -5.76 3.74 -2.59
C GLN A 24 -5.66 2.23 -2.54
N PRO A 25 -6.78 1.52 -2.28
CA PRO A 25 -6.69 0.07 -2.25
C PRO A 25 -5.91 -0.26 -3.50
N GLN A 26 -4.84 -1.06 -3.38
CA GLN A 26 -4.39 -1.81 -4.53
C GLN A 26 -5.69 -2.29 -5.13
N ILE A 27 -6.10 -1.69 -6.26
CA ILE A 27 -7.41 -1.92 -6.88
C ILE A 27 -7.57 -3.41 -6.73
N GLU A 28 -8.49 -3.88 -5.87
CA GLU A 28 -8.51 -5.29 -5.45
C GLU A 28 -8.37 -6.05 -6.74
N ALA A 29 -7.14 -6.58 -6.97
CA ALA A 29 -6.74 -6.88 -8.33
C ALA A 29 -7.68 -8.00 -8.67
N GLN A 30 -8.62 -7.73 -9.59
CA GLN A 30 -9.78 -8.58 -9.72
C GLN A 30 -9.25 -9.97 -9.96
N GLU A 31 -9.34 -10.82 -8.92
CA GLU A 31 -8.49 -12.01 -8.88
C GLU A 31 -8.85 -12.83 -10.09
N CYS A 32 -7.86 -13.08 -10.95
CA CYS A 32 -8.11 -13.79 -12.17
C CYS A 32 -8.61 -15.19 -11.82
N THR A 33 -9.88 -15.47 -12.13
CA THR A 33 -10.51 -16.76 -11.84
C THR A 33 -10.17 -17.82 -12.89
N HIS A 34 -9.39 -17.49 -13.92
CA HIS A 34 -9.00 -18.44 -14.95
C HIS A 34 -7.96 -19.42 -14.41
N GLN A 35 -8.15 -20.71 -14.72
CA GLN A 35 -7.30 -21.77 -14.17
C GLN A 35 -5.99 -21.97 -14.93
N PHE A 36 -5.94 -21.61 -16.22
CA PHE A 36 -4.79 -21.95 -17.06
C PHE A 36 -3.73 -20.83 -17.05
N ARG A 37 -2.65 -21.11 -16.34
CA ARG A 37 -1.47 -20.24 -16.21
C ARG A 37 -0.22 -20.92 -16.78
N ILE A 38 0.72 -20.10 -17.24
CA ILE A 38 2.03 -20.54 -17.72
C ILE A 38 3.15 -19.77 -17.00
N PRO A 39 4.35 -20.37 -16.83
CA PRO A 39 5.49 -19.63 -16.31
C PRO A 39 5.83 -18.45 -17.21
N ALA A 40 6.04 -17.28 -16.61
CA ALA A 40 6.54 -16.08 -17.27
C ALA A 40 7.77 -15.54 -16.55
N PHE A 41 8.64 -14.86 -17.30
CA PHE A 41 9.88 -14.29 -16.82
C PHE A 41 10.00 -12.86 -17.34
N GLY A 42 10.57 -11.97 -16.52
CA GLY A 42 10.78 -10.59 -16.90
C GLY A 42 10.76 -9.65 -15.70
N ASP A 43 10.50 -8.38 -15.99
CA ASP A 43 10.49 -7.32 -14.98
C ASP A 43 9.10 -7.18 -14.35
N PHE A 44 9.07 -7.19 -13.02
CA PHE A 44 7.87 -6.99 -12.21
C PHE A 44 8.08 -5.84 -11.20
N PRO A 45 7.04 -5.05 -10.89
CA PRO A 45 7.17 -3.93 -9.96
C PRO A 45 7.38 -4.43 -8.52
N CYS A 46 8.35 -3.85 -7.81
CA CYS A 46 8.53 -4.04 -6.38
C CYS A 46 7.26 -3.60 -5.62
N PRO A 47 6.63 -4.49 -4.83
CA PRO A 47 5.38 -4.20 -4.12
C PRO A 47 5.58 -3.45 -2.80
N ASP A 48 6.82 -3.26 -2.37
CA ASP A 48 7.14 -2.68 -1.06
C ASP A 48 6.72 -1.21 -0.97
N VAL A 49 6.36 -0.80 0.24
CA VAL A 49 5.85 0.55 0.53
C VAL A 49 6.95 1.39 1.20
N PHE A 50 7.09 2.64 0.75
CA PHE A 50 7.91 3.66 1.40
C PHE A 50 7.03 4.85 1.83
N ASN A 51 7.46 5.59 2.85
CA ASN A 51 6.80 6.86 3.21
C ASN A 51 7.48 8.03 2.48
N CYS A 52 6.73 8.93 1.86
CA CYS A 52 7.32 10.14 1.31
C CYS A 52 7.65 11.16 2.41
N ASN A 53 8.32 12.25 2.03
CA ASN A 53 8.73 13.32 2.96
C ASN A 53 7.55 13.92 3.76
N ASP A 54 6.34 13.91 3.19
CA ASP A 54 5.11 14.37 3.87
C ASP A 54 4.45 13.27 4.73
N GLY A 55 5.10 12.11 4.88
CA GLY A 55 4.63 10.98 5.68
C GLY A 55 3.58 10.09 5.00
N HIS A 56 3.27 10.32 3.72
CA HIS A 56 2.31 9.51 2.98
C HIS A 56 2.93 8.21 2.44
N PRO A 57 2.24 7.06 2.54
CA PRO A 57 2.72 5.79 1.99
C PRO A 57 2.58 5.75 0.46
N HIS A 58 3.60 5.23 -0.23
CA HIS A 58 3.66 5.01 -1.67
C HIS A 58 4.31 3.67 -2.02
N VAL A 59 3.85 3.04 -3.10
CA VAL A 59 4.46 1.80 -3.63
C VAL A 59 5.77 2.13 -4.35
N CYS A 60 6.80 1.32 -4.14
CA CYS A 60 8.13 1.50 -4.71
C CYS A 60 8.11 1.46 -6.25
N ASN A 61 7.45 0.46 -6.85
CA ASN A 61 7.33 0.26 -8.30
C ASN A 61 8.66 0.16 -9.07
N HIS A 62 9.78 -0.02 -8.37
CA HIS A 62 11.06 -0.33 -9.00
C HIS A 62 10.97 -1.68 -9.72
N GLN A 63 11.31 -1.71 -11.01
CA GLN A 63 11.24 -2.93 -11.81
C GLN A 63 12.35 -3.89 -11.39
N ARG A 64 11.97 -5.14 -11.08
CA ARG A 64 12.87 -6.20 -10.65
C ARG A 64 12.67 -7.40 -11.55
N ASP A 65 13.79 -7.97 -12.02
CA ASP A 65 13.79 -9.24 -12.70
C ASP A 65 13.27 -10.37 -11.78
N GLY A 66 12.43 -11.22 -12.35
CA GLY A 66 11.76 -12.29 -11.63
C GLY A 66 10.98 -13.23 -12.52
N SER A 67 10.11 -14.01 -11.88
CA SER A 67 9.21 -14.96 -12.53
C SER A 67 7.81 -14.89 -11.93
N SER A 68 6.80 -15.28 -12.71
CA SER A 68 5.39 -15.31 -12.31
C SER A 68 4.67 -16.51 -12.92
N GLN A 69 3.44 -16.74 -12.48
CA GLN A 69 2.43 -17.55 -13.17
C GLN A 69 1.46 -16.63 -13.90
N ARG A 70 1.61 -16.52 -15.22
CA ARG A 70 0.77 -15.66 -16.06
C ARG A 70 -0.46 -16.38 -16.57
N CYS A 71 -1.63 -15.80 -16.37
CA CYS A 71 -2.87 -16.25 -16.99
C CYS A 71 -2.79 -16.11 -18.51
N THR A 72 -3.04 -17.20 -19.23
CA THR A 72 -3.05 -17.20 -20.70
C THR A 72 -4.25 -16.47 -21.34
N ASN A 73 -5.28 -16.16 -20.56
CA ASN A 73 -6.51 -15.53 -21.07
C ASN A 73 -6.54 -14.01 -20.84
N CYS A 74 -5.95 -13.52 -19.75
CA CYS A 74 -6.01 -12.10 -19.38
C CYS A 74 -4.67 -11.50 -18.98
N ASP A 75 -3.57 -12.23 -19.17
CA ASP A 75 -2.19 -11.81 -18.85
C ASP A 75 -1.96 -11.38 -17.39
N ASP A 76 -2.89 -11.75 -16.50
CA ASP A 76 -2.76 -11.54 -15.07
C ASP A 76 -1.59 -12.33 -14.50
N ASP A 77 -0.67 -11.65 -13.82
CA ASP A 77 0.51 -12.23 -13.20
C ASP A 77 0.25 -12.50 -11.71
N ASP A 78 0.47 -13.74 -11.29
CA ASP A 78 0.38 -14.16 -9.89
C ASP A 78 1.67 -14.90 -9.46
N GLU A 79 1.82 -15.18 -8.17
CA GLU A 79 2.97 -15.90 -7.59
C GLU A 79 4.32 -15.29 -8.00
N ILE A 80 4.42 -13.95 -8.03
CA ILE A 80 5.65 -13.26 -8.43
C ILE A 80 6.80 -13.59 -7.46
N GLN A 81 7.89 -14.13 -8.00
CA GLN A 81 9.14 -14.40 -7.29
C GLN A 81 10.26 -13.56 -7.89
N PHE A 82 10.96 -12.81 -7.04
CA PHE A 82 12.05 -11.94 -7.46
C PHE A 82 13.40 -12.64 -7.34
N ASN A 83 14.28 -12.44 -8.32
CA ASN A 83 15.61 -13.06 -8.36
C ASN A 83 16.63 -12.36 -7.45
N GLN A 84 16.35 -11.12 -7.06
CA GLN A 84 17.23 -10.26 -6.27
C GLN A 84 16.41 -9.31 -5.41
N ASP A 85 16.97 -8.87 -4.28
CA ASP A 85 16.35 -7.86 -3.41
C ASP A 85 16.13 -6.53 -4.13
N CYS A 86 15.19 -5.73 -3.64
CA CYS A 86 14.98 -4.39 -4.15
C CYS A 86 16.23 -3.55 -3.83
N PRO A 87 16.85 -2.84 -4.80
CA PRO A 87 18.02 -2.00 -4.53
C PRO A 87 17.72 -0.81 -3.62
N HIS A 88 16.44 -0.58 -3.34
CA HIS A 88 15.97 0.40 -2.39
C HIS A 88 15.73 -0.17 -0.99
N ASP A 89 15.96 -1.44 -0.73
CA ASP A 89 15.79 -2.01 0.61
C ASP A 89 16.98 -1.65 1.52
N PRO A 90 16.76 -1.11 2.74
CA PRO A 90 15.48 -0.70 3.33
C PRO A 90 14.91 0.57 2.68
N HIS A 91 13.62 0.56 2.35
CA HIS A 91 12.92 1.59 1.59
C HIS A 91 12.97 2.98 2.26
N PRO A 92 13.86 3.90 1.83
CA PRO A 92 14.05 5.17 2.53
C PRO A 92 12.92 6.14 2.21
N MET A 93 12.78 7.19 3.03
CA MET A 93 11.90 8.31 2.70
C MET A 93 12.38 9.06 1.45
N ARG A 94 11.44 9.45 0.59
CA ARG A 94 11.72 10.15 -0.69
C ARG A 94 10.67 11.23 -0.95
N SER A 95 10.86 12.05 -1.97
CA SER A 95 9.86 13.02 -2.41
C SER A 95 8.54 12.34 -2.80
N CYS A 96 7.40 12.99 -2.52
CA CYS A 96 6.10 12.44 -2.86
C CYS A 96 5.93 12.40 -4.40
N PRO A 97 5.61 11.24 -5.01
CA PRO A 97 5.49 11.09 -6.46
C PRO A 97 4.42 11.99 -7.11
N TRP A 98 3.41 12.39 -6.33
CA TRP A 98 2.29 13.22 -6.78
C TRP A 98 2.15 14.49 -5.95
N ALA A 99 3.26 15.13 -5.57
CA ALA A 99 3.23 16.44 -4.95
C ALA A 99 2.46 17.41 -5.88
N GLN A 100 1.19 17.67 -5.55
CA GLN A 100 0.37 18.73 -6.11
C GLN A 100 0.41 19.90 -5.15
#